data_AF-A0A964JH34-F1
#
_entry.id   AF-A0A964JH34-F1
#
_cell.length_a   1.000
_cell.length_b   1.000
_cell.length_c   1.000
_cell.angle_alpha   90.00
_cell.angle_beta   90.00
_cell.angle_gamma   90.00
#
_symmetry.space_group_name_H-M   'P 1'
#
loop_
_entity.id
_entity.type
_entity.pdbx_description
1 polymer ?
#
loop_
_entity_poly.entity_id
_entity_poly.type
_entity_poly.pdbx_seq_one_letter_code
_entity_poly.pdbx_strand_id
1 'polypeptide(L)'
;MKKDKPLVSFEELNALIGEWGETAHRHVDRFFPIRFWFIAMVALFYGLAILFWPNEYALKLSNDPVEVARLTKFLYFRGWFLICAILIACYSYLNNWYASVVLFCMFLTASVNFVFDLFNLYDAKLATPTPLLTAVLLLRIFLLLLLFVSVKNISRIPEKKDRMNIFLPFSKRVLPPTEN
;
A
#
# COMPACT_ATOMS: atom_id res chain seq x y z
N MET A 1 28.35 0.70 55.82
CA MET A 1 27.81 0.71 54.44
C MET A 1 26.31 0.92 54.51
N LYS A 2 25.81 2.11 54.14
CA LYS A 2 24.37 2.34 53.96
C LYS A 2 23.94 1.55 52.72
N LYS A 3 22.93 0.68 52.86
CA LYS A 3 22.33 -0.02 51.72
C LYS A 3 21.51 1.00 50.94
N ASP A 4 21.92 1.30 49.71
CA ASP A 4 21.15 2.10 48.76
C ASP A 4 19.85 1.36 48.47
N LYS A 5 18.75 1.82 49.08
CA LYS A 5 17.42 1.37 48.69
C LYS A 5 17.11 1.96 47.32
N PRO A 6 16.72 1.15 46.32
CA PRO A 6 16.27 1.69 45.05
C PRO A 6 15.10 2.64 45.29
N LEU A 7 15.18 3.84 44.71
CA LEU A 7 14.20 4.93 44.86
C LEU A 7 12.83 4.60 44.26
N VAL A 8 12.74 3.56 43.44
CA VAL A 8 11.59 3.23 42.61
C VAL A 8 11.37 1.71 42.69
N SER A 9 10.12 1.30 42.91
CA SER A 9 9.79 -0.12 42.94
C SER A 9 9.92 -0.74 41.55
N PHE A 10 10.11 -2.05 41.45
CA PHE A 10 10.18 -2.71 40.14
C PHE A 10 8.87 -2.58 39.36
N GLU A 11 7.74 -2.41 40.06
CA GLU A 11 6.43 -2.16 39.46
C GLU A 11 6.33 -0.74 38.89
N GLU A 12 6.83 0.27 39.60
CA GLU A 12 6.90 1.65 39.11
C GLU A 12 7.90 1.79 37.96
N LEU A 13 9.03 1.07 38.02
CA LEU A 13 10.00 1.01 36.94
C LEU A 13 9.40 0.34 35.70
N ASN A 14 8.62 -0.74 35.87
CA ASN A 14 7.89 -1.37 34.77
C ASN A 14 6.76 -0.48 34.23
N ALA A 15 6.12 0.33 35.07
CA ALA A 15 5.15 1.33 34.62
C ALA A 15 5.82 2.45 33.80
N LEU A 16 6.96 2.97 34.27
CA LEU A 16 7.77 3.96 33.56
C LEU A 16 8.33 3.41 32.24
N ILE A 17 8.83 2.17 32.24
CA ILE A 17 9.33 1.50 31.02
C ILE A 17 8.17 1.16 30.07
N GLY A 18 7.01 0.75 30.62
CA GLY A 18 5.79 0.51 29.87
C GLY A 18 5.30 1.75 29.13
N GLU A 19 5.28 2.91 29.81
CA GLU A 19 4.92 4.20 29.20
C GLU A 19 5.96 4.76 28.22
N TRP A 20 7.24 4.39 28.36
CA TRP A 20 8.30 4.85 27.44
C TRP A 20 8.29 4.15 26.08
N GLY A 21 7.64 2.97 25.96
CA GLY A 21 7.56 2.19 24.73
C GLY A 21 6.15 2.02 24.16
N GLU A 22 5.14 1.94 25.03
CA GLU A 22 3.74 1.95 24.65
C GLU A 22 3.17 3.36 24.77
N THR A 23 3.17 4.09 23.65
CA THR A 23 2.26 5.23 23.51
C THR A 23 0.82 4.71 23.69
N ALA A 24 0.29 4.85 24.91
CA ALA A 24 -1.04 4.43 25.35
C ALA A 24 -2.21 5.10 24.58
N HIS A 25 -1.90 5.95 23.60
CA HIS A 25 -2.85 6.51 22.64
C HIS A 25 -2.31 6.41 21.21
N ARG A 26 -2.01 5.19 20.73
CA ARG A 26 -1.71 4.99 19.30
C ARG A 26 -2.96 5.28 18.48
N HIS A 27 -3.10 6.54 18.07
CA HIS A 27 -4.24 7.03 17.31
C HIS A 27 -4.44 6.16 16.06
N VAL A 28 -5.61 5.51 15.96
CA VAL A 28 -5.99 4.70 14.80
C VAL A 28 -5.88 5.53 13.53
N ASP A 29 -5.26 4.98 12.50
CA ASP A 29 -5.13 5.65 11.22
C ASP A 29 -6.45 5.56 10.45
N ARG A 30 -7.29 6.58 10.60
CA ARG A 30 -8.60 6.64 9.96
C ARG A 30 -8.54 6.78 8.45
N PHE A 31 -7.43 7.24 7.89
CA PHE A 31 -7.24 7.36 6.44
C PHE A 31 -6.73 6.05 5.82
N PHE A 32 -6.47 5.01 6.62
CA PHE A 32 -6.02 3.72 6.11
C PHE A 32 -7.01 3.07 5.14
N PRO A 33 -8.33 2.96 5.44
CA PRO A 33 -9.29 2.33 4.53
C PRO A 33 -9.37 3.03 3.19
N ILE A 34 -9.51 4.36 3.17
CA ILE A 34 -9.60 5.12 1.93
C ILE A 34 -8.33 4.99 1.07
N ARG A 35 -7.13 5.03 1.67
CA ARG A 35 -5.87 4.84 0.94
C ARG A 35 -5.76 3.42 0.37
N PHE A 36 -6.07 2.42 1.18
CA PHE A 36 -6.03 1.03 0.75
C PHE A 36 -6.97 0.78 -0.43
N TRP A 37 -8.23 1.18 -0.31
CA TRP A 37 -9.24 0.99 -1.36
C TRP A 37 -8.97 1.82 -2.60
N PHE A 38 -8.43 3.04 -2.45
CA PHE A 38 -8.00 3.84 -3.59
C PHE A 38 -6.89 3.14 -4.39
N ILE A 39 -5.83 2.66 -3.72
CA ILE A 39 -4.75 1.91 -4.38
C ILE A 39 -5.29 0.64 -5.03
N ALA A 40 -6.13 -0.12 -4.32
CA ALA A 40 -6.73 -1.36 -4.82
C ALA A 40 -7.60 -1.11 -6.06
N MET A 41 -8.43 -0.06 -6.08
CA MET A 41 -9.27 0.28 -7.22
C MET A 41 -8.45 0.72 -8.44
N VAL A 42 -7.44 1.58 -8.26
CA VAL A 42 -6.59 2.01 -9.38
C VAL A 42 -5.81 0.83 -9.95
N ALA A 43 -5.26 -0.03 -9.07
CA ALA A 43 -4.59 -1.25 -9.49
C ALA A 43 -5.55 -2.19 -10.23
N LEU A 44 -6.77 -2.40 -9.71
CA LEU A 44 -7.77 -3.27 -10.32
C LEU A 44 -8.16 -2.77 -11.72
N PHE A 45 -8.44 -1.47 -11.86
CA PHE A 45 -8.76 -0.87 -13.15
C PHE A 45 -7.64 -1.07 -14.16
N TYR A 46 -6.38 -0.81 -13.76
CA TYR A 46 -5.22 -1.04 -14.63
C TYR A 46 -5.05 -2.52 -14.98
N GLY A 47 -5.19 -3.42 -14.00
CA GLY A 47 -5.10 -4.87 -14.19
C GLY A 47 -6.12 -5.41 -15.18
N LEU A 48 -7.38 -4.98 -15.05
CA LEU A 48 -8.44 -5.34 -16.00
C LEU A 48 -8.19 -4.74 -17.38
N ALA A 49 -7.73 -3.49 -17.45
CA ALA A 49 -7.44 -2.83 -18.72
C ALA A 49 -6.37 -3.57 -19.54
N ILE A 50 -5.26 -3.98 -18.91
CA ILE A 50 -4.21 -4.74 -19.59
C ILE A 50 -4.60 -6.20 -19.83
N LEU A 51 -5.56 -6.74 -19.08
CA LEU A 51 -6.03 -8.11 -19.26
C LEU A 51 -6.98 -8.25 -20.46
N PHE A 52 -7.90 -7.30 -20.65
CA PHE A 52 -8.88 -7.34 -21.74
C PHE A 52 -8.37 -6.70 -23.04
N TRP A 53 -7.49 -5.70 -22.96
CA TRP A 53 -6.96 -5.00 -24.13
C TRP A 53 -5.42 -4.99 -24.20
N PRO A 54 -4.72 -6.13 -24.04
CA PRO A 54 -3.26 -6.15 -24.00
C PRO A 54 -2.62 -5.65 -25.31
N ASN A 55 -3.23 -5.95 -26.46
CA ASN A 55 -2.70 -5.57 -27.77
C ASN A 55 -2.75 -4.04 -27.99
N GLU A 56 -3.86 -3.40 -27.61
CA GLU A 56 -4.02 -1.94 -27.70
C GLU A 56 -2.98 -1.20 -26.86
N TYR A 57 -2.65 -1.72 -25.68
CA TYR A 57 -1.61 -1.16 -24.85
C TYR A 57 -0.22 -1.45 -25.43
N ALA A 58 0.04 -2.65 -25.94
CA ALA A 58 1.34 -2.97 -26.57
C ALA A 58 1.65 -2.06 -27.77
N LEU A 59 0.67 -1.79 -28.64
CA LEU A 59 0.80 -0.89 -29.78
C LEU A 59 1.09 0.56 -29.38
N LYS A 60 0.58 1.02 -28.23
CA LYS A 60 0.91 2.35 -27.71
C LYS A 60 2.38 2.45 -27.27
N LEU A 61 2.99 1.33 -26.90
CA LEU A 61 4.34 1.26 -26.35
C LEU A 61 5.41 1.06 -27.43
N SER A 62 5.16 0.21 -28.43
CA SER A 62 6.09 -0.05 -29.53
C SER A 62 5.36 -0.13 -30.87
N ASN A 63 6.06 0.25 -31.94
CA ASN A 63 5.59 0.12 -33.33
C ASN A 63 6.19 -1.12 -34.03
N ASP A 64 7.18 -1.78 -33.41
CA ASP A 64 7.80 -2.98 -33.98
C ASP A 64 6.89 -4.20 -33.74
N PRO A 65 6.46 -4.92 -34.81
CA PRO A 65 5.54 -6.05 -34.69
C PRO A 65 6.06 -7.20 -33.80
N VAL A 66 7.37 -7.44 -33.77
CA VAL A 66 7.97 -8.50 -32.94
C VAL A 66 7.88 -8.13 -31.46
N GLU A 67 8.21 -6.89 -31.15
CA GLU A 67 8.13 -6.33 -29.81
C GLU A 67 6.70 -6.23 -29.29
N VAL A 68 5.75 -5.83 -30.15
CA VAL A 68 4.31 -5.77 -29.80
C VAL A 68 3.78 -7.16 -29.42
N ALA A 69 4.15 -8.21 -30.14
CA ALA A 69 3.74 -9.57 -29.81
C ALA A 69 4.31 -10.04 -28.47
N ARG A 70 5.57 -9.69 -28.17
CA ARG A 70 6.23 -9.96 -26.88
C ARG A 70 5.52 -9.21 -25.73
N LEU A 71 5.31 -7.91 -25.90
CA LEU A 71 4.65 -7.03 -24.93
C LEU A 71 3.21 -7.45 -24.66
N THR A 72 2.47 -7.87 -25.67
CA THR A 72 1.08 -8.33 -25.52
C THR A 72 0.99 -9.53 -24.58
N LYS A 73 1.83 -10.55 -24.77
CA LYS A 73 1.89 -11.74 -23.90
C LYS A 73 2.32 -11.36 -22.48
N PHE A 74 3.33 -10.50 -22.37
CA PHE A 74 3.83 -10.02 -21.09
C PHE A 74 2.76 -9.24 -20.30
N LEU A 75 2.06 -8.30 -20.95
CA LEU A 75 0.98 -7.50 -20.34
C LEU A 75 -0.19 -8.37 -19.90
N TYR A 76 -0.57 -9.37 -20.70
CA TYR A 76 -1.64 -10.31 -20.35
C TYR A 76 -1.31 -11.12 -19.10
N PHE A 77 -0.12 -11.73 -19.04
CA PHE A 77 0.33 -12.47 -17.85
C PHE A 77 0.42 -11.57 -16.62
N ARG A 78 0.92 -10.35 -16.80
CA ARG A 78 1.01 -9.35 -15.75
C ARG A 78 -0.36 -8.92 -15.21
N GLY A 79 -1.38 -8.82 -16.08
CA GLY A 79 -2.76 -8.56 -15.68
C GLY A 79 -3.22 -9.58 -14.64
N TRP A 80 -3.07 -10.87 -14.94
CA TRP A 80 -3.39 -11.95 -14.01
C TRP A 80 -2.61 -11.86 -12.69
N PHE A 81 -1.30 -11.64 -12.77
CA PHE A 81 -0.47 -11.47 -11.58
C PHE A 81 -0.99 -10.34 -10.67
N LEU A 82 -1.36 -9.21 -11.27
CA LEU A 82 -1.84 -8.04 -10.55
C LEU A 82 -3.21 -8.28 -9.91
N ILE A 83 -4.12 -8.99 -10.59
CA ILE A 83 -5.40 -9.41 -10.01
C ILE A 83 -5.18 -10.33 -8.79
N CYS A 84 -4.32 -11.35 -8.91
CA CYS A 84 -3.98 -12.23 -7.80
C CYS A 84 -3.37 -11.47 -6.62
N ALA A 85 -2.46 -10.54 -6.89
CA ALA A 85 -1.83 -9.72 -5.87
C ALA A 85 -2.87 -8.87 -5.12
N ILE A 86 -3.80 -8.23 -5.82
CA ILE A 86 -4.90 -7.47 -5.21
C ILE A 86 -5.77 -8.38 -4.33
N LEU A 87 -6.15 -9.56 -4.81
CA LEU A 87 -6.97 -10.50 -4.04
C LEU A 87 -6.28 -10.90 -2.73
N ILE A 88 -4.98 -11.21 -2.78
CA ILE A 88 -4.17 -11.55 -1.59
C ILE A 88 -4.10 -10.36 -0.63
N ALA A 89 -3.86 -9.15 -1.13
CA ALA A 89 -3.82 -7.95 -0.27
C ALA A 89 -5.19 -7.65 0.36
N CYS A 90 -6.28 -7.75 -0.39
CA CYS A 90 -7.64 -7.57 0.12
C CYS A 90 -7.98 -8.62 1.17
N TYR A 91 -7.70 -9.90 0.91
CA TYR A 91 -7.91 -10.97 1.88
C TYR A 91 -7.12 -10.75 3.17
N SER A 92 -5.83 -10.42 3.02
CA SER A 92 -4.93 -10.13 4.14
C SER A 92 -5.41 -8.92 4.95
N TYR A 93 -5.81 -7.86 4.26
CA TYR A 93 -6.33 -6.64 4.88
C TYR A 93 -7.66 -6.87 5.60
N LEU A 94 -8.60 -7.62 5.05
CA LEU A 94 -9.91 -7.83 5.68
C LEU A 94 -9.83 -8.82 6.86
N ASN A 95 -9.07 -9.90 6.71
CA ASN A 95 -9.02 -10.97 7.70
C ASN A 95 -7.94 -10.79 8.78
N ASN A 96 -7.09 -9.76 8.64
CA ASN A 96 -5.89 -9.55 9.47
C ASN A 96 -4.87 -10.70 9.33
N TRP A 97 -4.88 -11.39 8.19
CA TRP A 97 -4.00 -12.52 7.92
C TRP A 97 -2.64 -12.00 7.45
N TYR A 98 -1.66 -11.94 8.37
CA TYR A 98 -0.32 -11.41 8.11
C TYR A 98 -0.30 -10.04 7.39
N ALA A 99 -1.27 -9.16 7.68
CA ALA A 99 -1.47 -7.87 6.99
C ALA A 99 -0.19 -7.02 6.92
N SER A 100 0.58 -7.00 8.02
CA SER A 100 1.87 -6.32 8.11
C SER A 100 2.86 -6.78 7.05
N VAL A 101 3.04 -8.10 6.96
CA VAL A 101 4.01 -8.73 6.05
C VAL A 101 3.53 -8.61 4.61
N VAL A 102 2.26 -8.91 4.34
CA VAL A 102 1.70 -8.89 2.99
C VAL A 102 1.78 -7.49 2.39
N LEU A 103 1.37 -6.44 3.13
CA LEU A 103 1.45 -5.07 2.61
C LEU A 103 2.89 -4.60 2.38
N PHE A 104 3.83 -5.02 3.24
CA PHE A 104 5.26 -4.74 3.03
C PHE A 104 5.79 -5.44 1.78
N CYS A 105 5.47 -6.73 1.57
CA CYS A 105 5.80 -7.45 0.35
C CYS A 105 5.20 -6.77 -0.88
N MET A 106 3.94 -6.33 -0.81
CA MET A 106 3.28 -5.61 -1.91
C MET A 106 4.00 -4.29 -2.24
N PHE A 107 4.47 -3.56 -1.23
CA PHE A 107 5.29 -2.37 -1.43
C PHE A 107 6.61 -2.68 -2.15
N LEU A 108 7.32 -3.73 -1.72
CA LEU A 108 8.57 -4.16 -2.36
C LEU A 108 8.34 -4.59 -3.81
N THR A 109 7.35 -5.45 -4.05
CA THR A 109 7.00 -5.92 -5.40
C THR A 109 6.60 -4.75 -6.29
N ALA A 110 5.79 -3.81 -5.80
CA ALA A 110 5.39 -2.64 -6.56
C ALA A 110 6.59 -1.74 -6.92
N SER A 111 7.53 -1.57 -5.98
CA SER A 111 8.75 -0.77 -6.18
C SER A 111 9.65 -1.39 -7.25
N VAL A 112 9.92 -2.69 -7.14
CA VAL A 112 10.71 -3.44 -8.14
C VAL A 112 10.03 -3.40 -9.50
N ASN A 113 8.70 -3.58 -9.55
CA ASN A 113 7.93 -3.55 -10.79
C ASN A 113 7.97 -2.16 -11.46
N PHE A 114 7.96 -1.08 -10.66
CA PHE A 114 8.11 0.27 -11.19
C PHE A 114 9.47 0.48 -11.85
N VAL A 115 10.56 0.06 -11.19
CA VAL A 115 11.92 0.14 -11.75
C VAL A 115 12.04 -0.73 -13.00
N PHE A 116 11.54 -1.97 -12.96
CA PHE A 116 11.55 -2.88 -14.10
C PHE A 116 10.85 -2.27 -15.32
N ASP A 117 9.71 -1.62 -15.12
CA ASP A 117 8.96 -0.99 -16.21
C ASP A 117 9.67 0.18 -16.86
N LEU A 118 10.42 0.97 -16.09
CA LEU A 118 11.20 2.08 -16.65
C LEU A 118 12.16 1.58 -17.73
N PHE A 119 12.82 0.44 -17.49
CA PHE A 119 13.82 -0.10 -18.40
C PHE A 119 13.30 -1.09 -19.44
N ASN A 120 12.21 -1.82 -19.15
CA ASN A 120 11.72 -2.86 -20.08
C ASN A 120 10.49 -2.44 -20.88
N LEU A 121 9.68 -1.54 -20.31
CA LEU A 121 8.37 -1.20 -20.84
C LEU A 121 8.36 0.19 -21.48
N TYR A 122 9.06 1.14 -20.86
CA TYR A 122 9.07 2.54 -21.29
C TYR A 122 10.34 2.99 -22.00
N ASP A 123 11.34 2.12 -22.16
CA ASP A 123 12.65 2.47 -22.75
C ASP A 123 12.53 3.26 -24.06
N ALA A 124 11.79 2.70 -25.02
CA ALA A 124 11.55 3.34 -26.32
C ALA A 124 10.83 4.71 -26.23
N LYS A 125 10.05 4.95 -25.16
CA LYS A 125 9.27 6.17 -24.95
C LYS A 125 9.95 7.18 -24.03
N LEU A 126 10.94 6.77 -23.24
CA LEU A 126 11.75 7.68 -22.43
C LEU A 126 12.64 8.58 -23.29
N ALA A 127 13.02 8.11 -24.48
CA ALA A 127 13.72 8.93 -25.47
C ALA A 127 12.86 10.07 -26.07
N THR A 128 11.52 9.92 -26.06
CA THR A 128 10.57 10.92 -26.57
C THR A 128 9.40 11.11 -25.59
N PRO A 129 9.62 11.83 -24.48
CA PRO A 129 8.65 11.90 -23.40
C PRO A 129 7.35 12.56 -23.86
N THR A 130 6.24 11.82 -23.72
CA THR A 130 4.89 12.35 -23.96
C THR A 130 4.26 12.78 -22.64
N PRO A 131 3.41 13.83 -22.63
CA PRO A 131 2.79 14.33 -21.39
C PRO A 131 1.92 13.26 -20.70
N LEU A 132 1.28 12.39 -21.48
CA LEU A 132 0.51 11.26 -20.96
C LEU A 132 1.41 10.26 -20.22
N LEU A 133 2.58 9.94 -20.76
CA LEU A 133 3.54 9.06 -20.10
C LEU A 133 4.02 9.66 -18.78
N THR A 134 4.36 10.95 -18.77
CA THR A 134 4.77 11.66 -17.55
C THR A 134 3.67 11.61 -16.48
N ALA A 135 2.42 11.87 -16.86
CA ALA A 135 1.28 11.79 -15.93
C ALA A 135 1.10 10.38 -15.35
N VAL A 136 1.23 9.33 -16.17
CA VAL A 136 1.16 7.93 -15.71
C VAL A 136 2.31 7.61 -14.74
N LEU A 137 3.54 8.04 -15.03
CA LEU A 137 4.68 7.81 -14.13
C LEU A 137 4.51 8.54 -12.79
N LEU A 138 4.05 9.80 -12.81
CA LEU A 138 3.76 10.56 -11.59
C LEU A 138 2.65 9.91 -10.75
N LEU A 139 1.57 9.44 -11.39
CA LEU A 139 0.52 8.70 -10.72
C LEU A 139 1.08 7.44 -10.04
N ARG A 140 1.97 6.70 -10.71
CA ARG A 140 2.59 5.50 -10.14
C ARG A 140 3.49 5.81 -8.95
N ILE A 141 4.29 6.87 -9.02
CA ILE A 141 5.10 7.34 -7.88
C ILE A 141 4.18 7.73 -6.71
N PHE A 142 3.10 8.46 -6.99
CA PHE A 142 2.12 8.82 -5.97
C PHE A 142 1.47 7.60 -5.30
N LEU A 143 1.08 6.58 -6.07
CA LEU A 143 0.53 5.33 -5.52
C LEU A 143 1.57 4.57 -4.67
N LEU A 144 2.83 4.53 -5.09
CA LEU A 144 3.92 3.95 -4.32
C LEU A 144 4.13 4.69 -3.00
N LEU A 145 4.05 6.02 -3.00
CA LEU A 145 4.13 6.83 -1.78
C LEU A 145 2.94 6.53 -0.85
N LEU A 146 1.71 6.44 -1.37
CA LEU A 146 0.56 6.06 -0.56
C LEU A 146 0.69 4.66 0.04
N LEU A 147 1.22 3.71 -0.73
CA LEU A 147 1.50 2.36 -0.25
C LEU A 147 2.60 2.37 0.83
N PHE A 148 3.67 3.16 0.64
CA PHE A 148 4.73 3.36 1.64
C PHE A 148 4.18 3.94 2.95
N VAL A 149 3.36 4.98 2.89
CA VAL A 149 2.74 5.55 4.09
C VAL A 149 1.80 4.53 4.75
N SER A 150 1.12 3.69 3.97
CA SER A 150 0.27 2.61 4.50
C SER A 150 1.10 1.56 5.25
N VAL A 151 2.27 1.18 4.72
CA VAL A 151 3.23 0.29 5.40
C VAL A 151 3.81 0.94 6.66
N LYS A 152 4.15 2.23 6.62
CA LYS A 152 4.66 2.95 7.79
C LYS A 152 3.61 3.03 8.91
N ASN A 153 2.34 3.15 8.56
CA ASN A 153 1.23 3.27 9.51
C ASN A 153 0.55 1.93 9.80
N ILE A 154 1.18 0.81 9.47
CA ILE A 154 0.55 -0.52 9.56
C ILE A 154 0.19 -0.93 10.99
N SER A 155 0.96 -0.47 11.98
CA SER A 155 0.66 -0.68 13.39
C SER A 155 -0.57 0.10 13.89
N ARG A 156 -1.15 0.96 13.05
CA ARG A 156 -2.33 1.79 13.35
C ARG A 156 -3.53 1.42 12.46
N ILE A 157 -3.54 0.22 11.87
CA ILE A 157 -4.67 -0.27 11.07
C ILE A 157 -5.96 -0.28 11.92
N PRO A 158 -7.11 0.17 11.37
CA PRO A 158 -8.39 0.12 12.06
C PRO A 158 -8.89 -1.30 12.34
N GLU A 159 -9.80 -1.43 13.30
CA GLU A 159 -10.48 -2.68 13.62
C GLU A 159 -11.19 -3.26 12.40
N LYS A 160 -11.35 -4.59 12.34
CA LYS A 160 -11.92 -5.31 11.18
C LYS A 160 -13.25 -4.72 10.68
N LYS A 161 -14.14 -4.33 11.60
CA LYS A 161 -15.44 -3.72 11.31
C LYS A 161 -15.34 -2.40 10.51
N ASP A 162 -14.26 -1.64 10.73
CA ASP A 162 -14.06 -0.30 10.17
C ASP A 162 -13.22 -0.31 8.89
N ARG A 163 -12.66 -1.46 8.48
CA ARG A 163 -11.79 -1.60 7.29
C ARG A 163 -12.52 -1.40 5.96
N MET A 164 -13.83 -1.64 5.94
CA MET A 164 -14.70 -1.35 4.79
C MET A 164 -15.22 0.09 4.80
N ASN A 165 -15.09 0.81 5.92
CA ASN A 165 -15.63 2.15 6.05
C ASN A 165 -14.69 3.19 5.43
N ILE A 166 -14.89 3.49 4.16
CA ILE A 166 -14.11 4.51 3.42
C ILE A 166 -14.29 5.90 4.03
N PHE A 167 -15.42 6.16 4.71
CA PHE A 167 -15.74 7.43 5.35
C PHE A 167 -15.34 7.50 6.84
N LEU A 168 -14.55 6.52 7.32
CA LEU A 168 -13.98 6.54 8.66
C LEU A 168 -13.29 7.87 9.08
N PRO A 169 -12.56 8.60 8.20
CA PRO A 169 -11.97 9.88 8.62
C PRO A 169 -13.01 10.97 8.91
N PHE A 170 -14.21 10.86 8.36
CA PHE A 170 -15.31 11.80 8.58
C PHE A 170 -16.24 11.40 9.73
N SER A 171 -16.05 10.20 10.31
CA SER A 171 -16.85 9.74 11.44
C SER A 171 -16.52 10.55 12.71
N LYS A 172 -17.56 11.05 13.38
CA LYS A 172 -17.43 11.86 14.60
C LYS A 172 -16.70 11.07 15.69
N ARG A 173 -15.84 11.74 16.46
CA ARG A 173 -15.25 11.17 17.69
C ARG A 173 -16.41 10.82 18.63
N VAL A 174 -16.70 9.54 18.81
CA VAL A 174 -17.39 9.08 20.01
C VAL A 174 -16.35 9.22 21.13
N LEU A 175 -16.37 10.37 21.82
CA LEU A 175 -15.64 10.50 23.06
C LEU A 175 -16.24 9.49 24.05
N PRO A 176 -15.43 8.79 24.86
CA PRO A 176 -15.97 7.99 25.94
C PRO A 176 -16.83 8.91 26.85
N PRO A 177 -17.92 8.40 27.44
CA PRO A 177 -18.71 9.19 28.38
C PRO A 177 -17.78 9.66 29.49
N THR A 178 -17.74 10.97 29.72
CA THR A 178 -17.14 11.54 30.92
C THR A 178 -17.95 11.03 32.10
N GLU A 179 -17.36 10.13 32.89
CA GLU A 179 -17.92 9.77 34.19
C GLU A 179 -17.98 11.05 35.04
N ASN A 180 -19.19 11.41 35.45
CA ASN A 180 -19.48 12.45 36.44
C ASN A 180 -19.50 11.84 37.83
#